data_AF-A0A7W7GKT3-F1
#
_entry.id   AF-A0A7W7GKT3-F1
#
_cell.length_a   1.000
_cell.length_b   1.000
_cell.length_c   1.000
_cell.angle_alpha   90.00
_cell.angle_beta   90.00
_cell.angle_gamma   90.00
#
_symmetry.space_group_name_H-M   'P 1'
#
loop_
_entity.id
_entity.type
_entity.pdbx_description
1 polymer ?
#
loop_
_entity_poly.entity_id
_entity_poly.type
_entity_poly.pdbx_seq_one_letter_code
_entity_poly.pdbx_strand_id
1 'polypeptide(L)'
;MVLGSIDWGDAPTWFGSVAGAAALGFTAFTVRQQTKQLRAQQELNEEQLKNLRLEQKALAAEVRDRHTAQARRVKFSLQITPGQDFPDGPESCWYSAEVTNQSDEAVTDVTVDYDGWEEPQAVRLRPDHILMDQPCVVGPGHVVAFASQSTHIDRLEEIYPTCKFKDAAGVRWILDTDARLTEEASTAP
;
A
#
# COMPACT_ATOMS: atom_id res chain seq x y z
N MET A 1 -29.40 -47.03 -60.47
CA MET A 1 -29.51 -45.80 -59.66
C MET A 1 -30.99 -45.55 -59.43
N VAL A 2 -31.48 -45.81 -58.22
CA VAL A 2 -32.89 -45.61 -57.86
C VAL A 2 -32.89 -44.83 -56.56
N LEU A 3 -33.17 -43.53 -56.64
CA LEU A 3 -33.59 -42.73 -55.50
C LEU A 3 -35.11 -42.76 -55.49
N GLY A 4 -35.67 -43.76 -54.80
CA GLY A 4 -37.09 -43.81 -54.49
C GLY A 4 -37.37 -42.84 -53.35
N SER A 5 -38.16 -41.81 -53.64
CA SER A 5 -38.74 -40.91 -52.65
C SER A 5 -39.57 -41.70 -51.65
N ILE A 6 -39.08 -41.79 -50.41
CA ILE A 6 -39.89 -42.30 -49.30
C ILE A 6 -40.89 -41.20 -48.96
N ASP A 7 -42.13 -41.43 -49.35
CA ASP A 7 -43.29 -40.67 -48.95
C ASP A 7 -43.58 -40.99 -47.48
N TRP A 8 -43.29 -40.04 -46.59
CA TRP A 8 -43.56 -40.13 -45.15
C TRP A 8 -44.98 -39.66 -44.80
N GLY A 9 -45.88 -39.59 -45.79
CA GLY A 9 -47.25 -39.10 -45.66
C GLY A 9 -48.24 -39.97 -44.89
N ASP A 10 -47.82 -41.08 -44.26
CA ASP A 10 -48.72 -41.89 -43.42
C ASP A 10 -47.98 -42.70 -42.34
N ALA A 11 -47.25 -42.02 -41.46
CA ALA A 11 -46.77 -42.62 -40.21
C ALA A 11 -47.90 -42.55 -39.16
N PRO A 12 -48.36 -43.69 -38.60
CA PRO A 12 -49.50 -43.70 -37.69
C PRO A 12 -49.28 -42.83 -36.45
N THR A 13 -50.18 -41.87 -36.23
CA THR A 13 -50.15 -40.86 -35.16
C THR A 13 -50.17 -41.43 -33.72
N TRP A 14 -50.38 -42.74 -33.56
CA TRP A 14 -50.26 -43.43 -32.26
C TRP A 14 -48.82 -43.76 -31.85
N PHE A 15 -47.86 -43.78 -32.78
CA PHE A 15 -46.43 -43.78 -32.41
C PHE A 15 -45.98 -42.41 -31.89
N GLY A 16 -46.62 -41.33 -32.36
CA GLY A 16 -46.36 -39.95 -31.91
C GLY A 16 -46.78 -39.69 -30.47
N SER A 17 -47.84 -40.33 -29.98
CA SER A 17 -48.30 -40.18 -28.58
C SER A 17 -47.38 -40.90 -27.59
N VAL A 18 -46.80 -42.06 -27.95
CA VAL A 18 -45.80 -42.76 -27.12
C VAL A 18 -44.44 -42.04 -27.16
N ALA A 19 -44.02 -41.55 -28.33
CA ALA A 19 -42.79 -40.76 -28.47
C ALA A 19 -42.89 -39.38 -27.79
N GLY A 20 -44.04 -38.71 -27.85
CA GLY A 20 -44.29 -37.43 -27.19
C GLY A 20 -44.35 -37.53 -25.66
N ALA A 21 -44.97 -38.60 -25.12
CA ALA A 21 -44.97 -38.87 -23.69
C ALA A 21 -43.58 -39.24 -23.16
N ALA A 22 -42.80 -40.02 -23.93
CA ALA A 22 -41.40 -40.31 -23.61
C ALA A 22 -40.53 -39.05 -23.64
N ALA A 23 -40.70 -38.18 -24.64
CA ALA A 23 -39.96 -36.92 -24.75
C ALA A 23 -40.27 -35.94 -23.60
N LEU A 24 -41.52 -35.88 -23.13
CA LEU A 24 -41.91 -35.07 -21.96
C LEU A 24 -41.33 -35.63 -20.64
N GLY A 25 -41.27 -36.96 -20.50
CA GLY A 25 -40.63 -37.62 -19.35
C GLY A 25 -39.11 -37.42 -19.31
N PHE A 26 -38.44 -37.52 -20.47
CA PHE A 26 -37.01 -37.26 -20.58
C PHE A 26 -36.67 -35.80 -20.33
N THR A 27 -37.41 -34.84 -20.91
CA THR A 27 -37.18 -33.41 -20.65
C THR A 27 -37.39 -33.03 -19.18
N ALA A 28 -38.42 -33.57 -18.50
CA ALA A 28 -38.60 -33.38 -17.07
C ALA A 28 -37.46 -33.97 -16.22
N PHE A 29 -36.91 -35.12 -16.61
CA PHE A 29 -35.75 -35.73 -15.96
C PHE A 29 -34.47 -34.91 -16.18
N THR A 30 -34.24 -34.42 -17.40
CA THR A 30 -33.07 -33.59 -17.75
C THR A 30 -33.13 -32.23 -17.06
N VAL A 31 -34.30 -31.57 -16.99
CA VAL A 31 -34.47 -30.30 -16.25
C VAL A 31 -34.25 -30.51 -14.74
N ARG A 32 -34.68 -31.64 -14.16
CA ARG A 32 -34.37 -32.00 -12.77
C ARG A 32 -32.88 -32.26 -12.52
N GLN A 33 -32.17 -32.82 -13.49
CA GLN A 33 -30.71 -33.01 -13.38
C GLN A 33 -29.94 -31.69 -13.53
N GLN A 34 -30.36 -30.82 -14.45
CA GLN A 34 -29.76 -29.50 -14.65
C GLN A 34 -29.95 -28.58 -13.43
N THR A 35 -31.11 -28.64 -12.75
CA THR A 35 -31.34 -27.87 -11.50
C THR A 35 -30.47 -28.35 -10.34
N LYS A 36 -30.15 -29.65 -10.25
CA LYS A 36 -29.15 -30.15 -9.28
C LYS A 36 -27.74 -29.67 -9.60
N GLN A 37 -27.35 -29.65 -10.87
CA GLN A 37 -26.03 -29.16 -11.29
C GLN A 37 -25.86 -27.66 -11.05
N LEU A 38 -26.91 -26.86 -11.29
CA LEU A 38 -26.90 -25.43 -11.01
C LEU A 38 -26.78 -25.12 -9.51
N ARG A 39 -27.47 -25.86 -8.64
CA ARG A 39 -27.32 -25.70 -7.18
C ARG A 39 -25.92 -26.09 -6.70
N ALA A 40 -25.40 -27.22 -7.18
CA ALA A 40 -24.04 -27.63 -6.87
C ALA A 40 -23.00 -26.60 -7.36
N GLN A 41 -23.20 -26.00 -8.54
CA GLN A 41 -22.34 -24.91 -9.02
C GLN A 41 -22.46 -23.65 -8.16
N GLN A 42 -23.66 -23.29 -7.69
CA GLN A 42 -23.85 -22.13 -6.82
C GLN A 42 -23.15 -22.31 -5.47
N GLU A 43 -23.28 -23.48 -4.84
CA GLU A 43 -22.60 -23.81 -3.58
C GLU A 43 -21.07 -23.76 -3.73
N LEU A 44 -20.54 -24.35 -4.81
CA LEU A 44 -19.10 -24.34 -5.10
C LEU A 44 -18.57 -22.92 -5.38
N ASN A 45 -19.37 -22.08 -6.04
CA ASN A 45 -19.02 -20.68 -6.31
C ASN A 45 -19.05 -19.83 -5.02
N GLU A 46 -20.01 -20.06 -4.12
CA GLU A 46 -20.04 -19.42 -2.81
C GLU A 46 -18.83 -19.78 -1.95
N GLU A 47 -18.41 -21.05 -1.97
CA GLU A 47 -17.20 -21.50 -1.28
C GLU A 47 -15.94 -20.86 -1.86
N GLN A 48 -15.81 -20.80 -3.19
CA GLN A 48 -14.70 -20.13 -3.85
C GLN A 48 -14.66 -18.63 -3.56
N LEU A 49 -15.81 -17.94 -3.56
CA LEU A 49 -15.89 -16.53 -3.20
C LEU A 49 -15.53 -16.26 -1.73
N LYS A 50 -15.89 -17.17 -0.82
CA LYS A 50 -15.46 -17.09 0.58
C LYS A 50 -13.94 -17.25 0.71
N ASN A 51 -13.35 -18.23 0.05
CA ASN A 51 -11.90 -18.43 0.06
C ASN A 51 -11.14 -17.25 -0.55
N LEU A 52 -11.57 -16.75 -1.71
CA LEU A 52 -10.97 -15.57 -2.33
C LEU A 52 -11.05 -14.32 -1.44
N ARG A 53 -12.16 -14.11 -0.73
CA ARG A 53 -12.29 -13.00 0.22
C ARG A 53 -11.36 -13.15 1.43
N LEU A 54 -11.13 -14.38 1.89
CA LEU A 54 -10.18 -14.66 2.96
C LEU A 54 -8.74 -14.45 2.49
N GLU A 55 -8.39 -14.92 1.30
CA GLU A 55 -7.07 -14.70 0.69
C GLU A 55 -6.80 -13.21 0.46
N GLN A 56 -7.77 -12.45 -0.05
CA GLN A 56 -7.66 -10.99 -0.19
C GLN A 56 -7.42 -10.30 1.15
N LYS A 57 -8.13 -10.71 2.21
CA LYS A 57 -7.93 -10.15 3.57
C LYS A 57 -6.55 -10.50 4.12
N ALA A 58 -6.11 -11.74 3.95
CA ALA A 58 -4.79 -12.18 4.39
C ALA A 58 -3.68 -11.43 3.66
N LEU A 59 -3.79 -11.29 2.34
CA LEU A 59 -2.83 -10.55 1.52
C LEU A 59 -2.79 -9.06 1.91
N ALA A 60 -3.95 -8.43 2.12
CA ALA A 60 -4.01 -7.03 2.53
C ALA A 60 -3.38 -6.79 3.91
N ALA A 61 -3.58 -7.72 4.85
CA ALA A 61 -2.94 -7.67 6.16
C ALA A 61 -1.42 -7.83 6.06
N GLU A 62 -0.95 -8.79 5.27
CA GLU A 62 0.48 -9.04 5.08
C GLU A 62 1.21 -7.85 4.42
N VAL A 63 0.58 -7.24 3.41
CA VAL A 63 1.08 -6.03 2.75
C VAL A 63 1.17 -4.90 3.77
N ARG A 64 0.12 -4.67 4.57
CA ARG A 64 0.12 -3.64 5.62
C ARG A 64 1.21 -3.87 6.66
N ASP A 65 1.42 -5.11 7.08
CA ASP A 65 2.44 -5.48 8.04
C ASP A 65 3.84 -5.23 7.49
N ARG A 66 4.09 -5.56 6.21
CA ARG A 66 5.38 -5.27 5.55
C ARG A 66 5.70 -3.79 5.50
N HIS A 67 4.75 -2.95 5.09
CA HIS A 67 4.98 -1.49 5.01
C HIS A 67 5.20 -0.86 6.39
N THR A 68 4.38 -1.26 7.36
CA THR A 68 4.55 -0.80 8.74
C THR A 68 5.89 -1.26 9.33
N ALA A 69 6.36 -2.46 8.97
CA ALA A 69 7.65 -2.97 9.42
C ALA A 69 8.84 -2.17 8.85
N GLN A 70 8.78 -1.75 7.59
CA GLN A 70 9.80 -0.88 7.00
C GLN A 70 9.81 0.49 7.70
N ALA A 71 8.64 1.13 7.80
CA ALA A 71 8.52 2.47 8.38
C ALA A 71 8.99 2.52 9.85
N ARG A 72 8.74 1.47 10.63
CA ARG A 72 9.24 1.34 12.02
C ARG A 72 10.76 1.24 12.16
N ARG A 73 11.47 0.91 11.07
CA ARG A 73 12.94 0.87 11.06
C ARG A 73 13.56 2.22 10.69
N VAL A 74 12.76 3.21 10.30
CA VAL A 74 13.21 4.59 10.16
C VAL A 74 13.26 5.23 11.54
N LYS A 75 14.37 5.87 11.87
CA LYS A 75 14.57 6.60 13.13
C LYS A 75 14.78 8.06 12.85
N PHE A 76 14.24 8.88 13.73
CA PHE A 76 14.37 10.33 13.70
C PHE A 76 14.90 10.80 15.05
N SER A 77 15.98 11.59 15.04
CA SER A 77 16.57 12.14 16.26
C SER A 77 16.96 13.58 16.05
N LEU A 78 16.67 14.43 17.03
CA LEU A 78 17.00 15.84 17.02
C LEU A 78 18.21 16.10 17.91
N GLN A 79 19.19 16.82 17.38
CA GLN A 79 20.33 17.34 18.12
C GLN A 79 20.34 18.86 18.03
N ILE A 80 20.58 19.52 19.16
CA ILE A 80 20.74 20.97 19.23
C ILE A 80 22.22 21.24 19.45
N THR A 81 22.81 22.03 18.56
CA THR A 81 24.20 22.46 18.72
C THR A 81 24.22 23.97 19.00
N PRO A 82 24.76 24.41 20.14
CA PRO A 82 24.91 25.84 20.43
C PRO A 82 26.00 26.47 19.56
N GLY A 83 25.74 27.67 19.05
CA GLY A 83 26.58 28.44 18.14
C GLY A 83 27.68 29.23 18.85
N GLN A 84 28.42 28.58 19.76
CA GLN A 84 29.39 29.27 20.62
C GLN A 84 30.53 29.97 19.81
N ASP A 85 30.76 29.55 18.57
CA ASP A 85 31.83 30.05 17.67
C ASP A 85 31.32 30.65 16.34
N PHE A 86 30.02 30.98 16.23
CA PHE A 86 29.38 31.36 14.96
C PHE A 86 28.96 32.84 14.90
N PRO A 87 28.79 33.43 13.70
CA PRO A 87 28.64 34.88 13.49
C PRO A 87 27.44 35.52 14.19
N ASP A 88 26.42 34.73 14.53
CA ASP A 88 25.16 35.22 15.14
C ASP A 88 25.26 35.33 16.69
N GLY A 89 26.40 34.98 17.27
CA GLY A 89 26.69 35.16 18.69
C GLY A 89 26.36 33.95 19.57
N PRO A 90 26.71 34.02 20.86
CA PRO A 90 26.67 32.87 21.78
C PRO A 90 25.26 32.39 22.15
N GLU A 91 24.23 33.16 21.81
CA GLU A 91 22.82 32.82 22.03
C GLU A 91 22.19 32.10 20.83
N SER A 92 22.95 31.97 19.74
CA SER A 92 22.52 31.23 18.56
C SER A 92 22.61 29.72 18.78
N CYS A 93 21.72 28.96 18.16
CA CYS A 93 21.79 27.51 18.05
C CYS A 93 21.26 27.07 16.68
N TRP A 94 21.61 25.86 16.28
CA TRP A 94 21.08 25.22 15.07
C TRP A 94 20.59 23.82 15.44
N TYR A 95 19.50 23.43 14.78
CA TYR A 95 18.93 22.10 14.93
C TYR A 95 19.47 21.19 13.83
N SER A 96 20.06 20.08 14.23
CA SER A 96 20.41 18.98 13.33
C SER A 96 19.43 17.84 13.57
N ALA A 97 18.54 17.58 12.62
CA ALA A 97 17.65 16.44 12.65
C ALA A 97 18.25 15.30 11.82
N GLU A 98 18.49 14.16 12.45
CA GLU A 98 19.07 12.98 11.82
C GLU A 98 17.97 11.97 11.49
N VAL A 99 17.88 11.59 10.22
CA VAL A 99 17.02 10.53 9.72
C VAL A 99 17.90 9.33 9.39
N THR A 100 17.67 8.22 10.09
CA THR A 100 18.38 6.96 9.87
C THR A 100 17.44 5.92 9.30
N ASN A 101 17.76 5.38 8.13
CA ASN A 101 17.02 4.26 7.56
C ASN A 101 17.70 2.93 7.96
N GLN A 102 17.12 2.20 8.92
CA GLN A 102 17.59 0.86 9.32
C GLN A 102 16.86 -0.28 8.60
N SER A 103 16.10 0.02 7.55
CA SER A 103 15.45 -0.98 6.72
C SER A 103 16.37 -1.46 5.60
N ASP A 104 15.98 -2.56 4.95
CA ASP A 104 16.71 -3.17 3.84
C ASP A 104 16.36 -2.49 2.49
N GLU A 105 15.45 -1.52 2.50
CA GLU A 105 14.92 -0.83 1.32
C GLU A 105 15.09 0.69 1.45
N ALA A 106 15.28 1.38 0.35
CA ALA A 106 15.42 2.84 0.37
C ALA A 106 14.08 3.51 0.72
N VAL A 107 14.13 4.61 1.46
CA VAL A 107 12.99 5.51 1.66
C VAL A 107 13.18 6.76 0.81
N THR A 108 12.09 7.22 0.22
CA THR A 108 12.08 8.31 -0.77
C THR A 108 11.28 9.49 -0.26
N ASP A 109 11.34 10.62 -0.96
CA ASP A 109 10.62 11.83 -0.59
C ASP A 109 10.84 12.26 0.87
N VAL A 110 12.07 12.10 1.38
CA VAL A 110 12.40 12.45 2.76
C VAL A 110 12.52 13.96 2.88
N THR A 111 11.68 14.54 3.71
CA THR A 111 11.66 15.96 4.06
C THR A 111 11.56 16.13 5.57
N VAL A 112 12.24 17.14 6.11
CA VAL A 112 12.08 17.54 7.51
C VAL A 112 11.40 18.89 7.56
N ASP A 113 10.40 19.01 8.41
CA ASP A 113 9.63 20.22 8.65
C ASP A 113 9.90 20.67 10.08
N TYR A 114 10.48 21.85 10.26
CA TYR A 114 10.74 22.45 11.58
C TYR A 114 9.57 23.32 12.02
N ASP A 115 8.33 22.91 11.75
CA ASP A 115 7.09 23.65 12.06
C ASP A 115 6.99 25.00 11.32
N GLY A 116 7.33 25.00 10.02
CA GLY A 116 7.26 26.19 9.17
C GLY A 116 8.41 27.19 9.34
N TRP A 117 9.38 26.89 10.22
CA TRP A 117 10.65 27.60 10.26
C TRP A 117 11.48 27.20 9.04
N GLU A 118 12.13 28.19 8.40
CA GLU A 118 12.67 28.17 7.02
C GLU A 118 13.30 26.85 6.54
N GLU A 119 13.23 26.63 5.22
CA GLU A 119 13.55 25.35 4.56
C GLU A 119 14.91 24.77 5.01
N PRO A 120 14.91 23.61 5.69
CA PRO A 120 16.14 22.99 6.15
C PRO A 120 17.00 22.48 5.00
N GLN A 121 18.31 22.56 5.15
CA GLN A 121 19.26 21.98 4.19
C GLN A 121 19.65 20.57 4.65
N ALA A 122 19.53 19.58 3.75
CA ALA A 122 19.97 18.22 4.08
C ALA A 122 21.50 18.13 3.98
N VAL A 123 22.13 17.54 4.99
CA VAL A 123 23.58 17.34 5.12
C VAL A 123 23.85 15.88 5.45
N ARG A 124 24.71 15.21 4.69
CA ARG A 124 25.15 13.85 5.05
C ARG A 124 26.25 13.89 6.14
N LEU A 125 26.03 13.25 7.29
CA LEU A 125 27.00 13.12 8.39
C LEU A 125 28.09 12.06 8.10
N ARG A 126 29.02 12.36 7.19
CA ARG A 126 30.32 11.66 6.94
C ARG A 126 31.30 12.69 6.35
N PRO A 127 32.63 12.44 6.26
CA PRO A 127 33.65 13.47 5.98
C PRO A 127 33.37 14.30 4.71
N ASP A 128 32.62 13.74 3.77
CA ASP A 128 32.25 14.31 2.49
C ASP A 128 30.82 14.89 2.59
N HIS A 129 30.64 15.95 3.38
CA HIS A 129 29.35 16.60 3.60
C HIS A 129 28.79 17.10 2.26
N ILE A 130 27.88 16.33 1.67
CA ILE A 130 27.14 16.72 0.47
C ILE A 130 25.84 17.35 0.93
N LEU A 131 25.64 18.61 0.53
CA LEU A 131 24.35 19.26 0.60
C LEU A 131 23.41 18.57 -0.38
N MET A 132 22.30 18.05 0.13
CA MET A 132 21.25 17.47 -0.69
C MET A 132 20.03 18.38 -0.65
N ASP A 133 19.43 18.59 -1.82
CA ASP A 133 18.13 19.25 -1.90
C ASP A 133 17.05 18.35 -1.31
N GLN A 134 16.05 18.95 -0.69
CA GLN A 134 14.84 18.26 -0.28
C GLN A 134 13.81 18.32 -1.42
N PRO A 135 13.00 17.28 -1.65
CA PRO A 135 13.07 15.96 -1.00
C PRO A 135 14.30 15.15 -1.43
N CYS A 136 14.80 14.32 -0.51
CA CYS A 136 15.94 13.43 -0.76
C CYS A 136 15.61 11.94 -0.61
N VAL A 137 16.53 11.07 -1.04
CA VAL A 137 16.42 9.61 -0.89
C VAL A 137 17.41 9.13 0.16
N VAL A 138 16.94 8.34 1.14
CA VAL A 138 17.78 7.74 2.18
C VAL A 138 17.89 6.24 1.92
N GLY A 139 19.08 5.82 1.48
CA GLY A 139 19.37 4.42 1.19
C GLY A 139 19.36 3.50 2.43
N PRO A 140 19.34 2.17 2.24
CA PRO A 140 19.41 1.20 3.33
C PRO A 140 20.66 1.40 4.20
N GLY A 141 20.51 1.44 5.52
CA GLY A 141 21.60 1.63 6.48
C GLY A 141 22.26 3.01 6.44
N HIS A 142 21.69 3.97 5.71
CA HIS A 142 22.23 5.32 5.61
C HIS A 142 21.59 6.27 6.62
N VAL A 143 22.34 7.32 6.93
CA VAL A 143 21.94 8.44 7.78
C VAL A 143 22.05 9.72 6.96
N VAL A 144 21.00 10.54 7.02
CA VAL A 144 20.99 11.90 6.47
C VAL A 144 20.61 12.84 7.59
N ALA A 145 21.41 13.88 7.79
CA ALA A 145 21.10 14.98 8.69
C ALA A 145 20.38 16.07 7.92
N PHE A 146 19.62 16.89 8.63
CA PHE A 146 18.97 18.07 8.13
C PHE A 146 19.32 19.17 9.11
N ALA A 147 19.91 20.25 8.61
CA ALA A 147 20.28 21.39 9.42
C ALA A 147 19.23 22.49 9.21
N SER A 148 18.69 23.02 10.31
CA SER A 148 17.98 24.28 10.30
C SER A 148 18.97 25.43 10.08
N GLN A 149 18.44 26.59 9.72
CA GLN A 149 19.19 27.83 9.90
C GLN A 149 19.45 28.12 11.38
N SER A 150 20.38 29.05 11.63
CA SER A 150 20.66 29.62 12.94
C SER A 150 19.39 30.22 13.55
N THR A 151 19.10 29.88 14.80
CA THR A 151 17.98 30.40 15.59
C THR A 151 18.45 30.77 16.99
N HIS A 152 17.58 31.32 17.83
CA HIS A 152 17.89 31.63 19.23
C HIS A 152 17.47 30.50 20.18
N ILE A 153 18.32 30.27 21.19
CA ILE A 153 18.15 29.18 22.16
C ILE A 153 16.91 29.31 23.06
N ASP A 154 16.31 30.50 23.16
CA ASP A 154 15.12 30.79 23.96
C ASP A 154 13.83 30.25 23.34
N ARG A 155 13.83 29.90 22.04
CA ARG A 155 12.68 29.33 21.32
C ARG A 155 12.69 27.82 21.21
N LEU A 156 13.55 27.16 22.00
CA LEU A 156 13.71 25.70 21.98
C LEU A 156 12.42 24.91 22.22
N GLU A 157 11.54 25.43 23.08
CA GLU A 157 10.30 24.75 23.48
C GLU A 157 9.16 24.88 22.44
N GLU A 158 9.34 25.75 21.43
CA GLU A 158 8.33 26.05 20.43
C GLU A 158 8.49 25.22 19.15
N ILE A 159 9.62 24.52 18.98
CA ILE A 159 9.95 23.83 17.73
C ILE A 159 9.75 22.32 17.90
N TYR A 160 8.82 21.76 17.12
CA TYR A 160 8.51 20.33 17.08
C TYR A 160 8.78 19.77 15.68
N PRO A 161 10.03 19.41 15.37
CA PRO A 161 10.38 18.92 14.04
C PRO A 161 9.65 17.63 13.71
N THR A 162 9.21 17.50 12.46
CA THR A 162 8.62 16.26 11.95
C THR A 162 9.33 15.84 10.67
N CYS A 163 9.55 14.53 10.54
CA CYS A 163 10.09 13.92 9.34
C CYS A 163 8.95 13.31 8.53
N LYS A 164 8.83 13.68 7.26
CA LYS A 164 7.90 13.06 6.30
C LYS A 164 8.71 12.26 5.30
N PHE A 165 8.27 11.05 4.98
CA PHE A 165 8.93 10.18 4.01
C PHE A 165 7.96 9.22 3.35
N LYS A 166 8.38 8.64 2.22
CA LYS A 166 7.71 7.53 1.55
C LYS A 166 8.48 6.23 1.73
N ASP A 167 7.75 5.18 2.08
CA ASP A 167 8.27 3.82 2.05
C ASP A 167 8.39 3.30 0.61
N ALA A 168 8.87 2.06 0.44
CA ALA A 168 9.10 1.50 -0.89
C ALA A 168 7.81 1.22 -1.68
N ALA A 169 6.66 1.14 -1.02
CA ALA A 169 5.35 1.06 -1.68
C ALA A 169 4.72 2.42 -1.96
N GLY A 170 5.40 3.51 -1.58
CA GLY A 170 4.93 4.86 -1.79
C GLY A 170 3.91 5.35 -0.75
N VAL A 171 3.73 4.62 0.36
CA VAL A 171 2.92 5.10 1.49
C VAL A 171 3.68 6.22 2.19
N ARG A 172 2.98 7.32 2.47
CA ARG A 172 3.54 8.46 3.18
C ARG A 172 3.39 8.30 4.68
N TRP A 173 4.49 8.55 5.37
CA TRP A 173 4.61 8.44 6.81
C TRP A 173 5.10 9.76 7.39
N ILE A 174 4.60 10.09 8.56
CA ILE A 174 5.05 11.21 9.39
C ILE A 174 5.63 10.60 10.67
N LEU A 175 6.84 11.02 11.01
CA LEU A 175 7.57 10.59 12.20
C LEU A 175 7.96 11.83 13.00
N ASP A 176 7.52 11.91 14.25
CA ASP A 176 7.88 12.99 15.16
C ASP A 176 9.14 12.64 16.00
N THR A 177 9.62 13.61 16.77
CA THR A 177 10.77 13.45 17.69
C THR A 177 10.51 12.45 18.82
N ASP A 178 9.24 12.14 19.12
CA ASP A 178 8.83 11.17 20.13
C ASP A 178 8.73 9.74 19.56
N ALA A 179 9.21 9.53 18.32
CA ALA A 179 9.15 8.28 17.57
C ALA A 179 7.72 7.79 17.31
N ARG A 180 6.73 8.68 17.36
CA ARG A 180 5.36 8.37 16.94
C ARG A 180 5.31 8.40 15.43
N LEU A 181 4.91 7.26 14.87
CA LEU A 181 4.73 7.06 13.45
C LEU A 181 3.24 7.14 13.10
N THR A 182 2.88 8.03 12.18
CA THR A 182 1.52 8.15 11.66
C THR A 182 1.52 8.05 10.12
N GLU A 183 0.51 7.36 9.59
CA GLU A 183 0.29 7.29 8.14
C GLU A 183 -0.37 8.60 7.70
N GLU A 184 0.24 9.31 6.74
CA GLU A 184 -0.41 10.46 6.12
C GLU A 184 -1.49 9.91 5.19
N ALA A 185 -2.75 10.03 5.61
CA ALA A 185 -3.87 9.58 4.79
C ALA A 185 -3.80 10.28 3.43
N SER A 186 -3.53 9.49 2.39
CA SER A 186 -3.59 9.96 1.01
C SER A 186 -4.99 10.52 0.79
N THR A 187 -5.11 11.85 0.80
CA THR A 187 -6.35 12.52 0.41
C THR A 187 -6.43 12.34 -1.10
N ALA A 188 -7.04 11.24 -1.53
CA ALA A 188 -7.36 11.04 -2.93
C ALA A 188 -8.31 12.17 -3.37
N PRO A 189 -8.06 12.83 -4.52
CA PRO A 189 -8.92 13.89 -5.04
C PRO A 189 -10.33 13.39 -5.39
#